data_AF-G0R1Q1-F1
#
_entry.id   AF-G0R1Q1-F1
#
_cell.length_a   1.000
_cell.length_b   1.000
_cell.length_c   1.000
_cell.angle_alpha   90.00
_cell.angle_beta   90.00
_cell.angle_gamma   90.00
#
_symmetry.space_group_name_H-M   'P 1'
#
loop_
_entity.id
_entity.type
_entity.pdbx_description
1 polymer ?
#
loop_
_entity_poly.entity_id
_entity_poly.type
_entity_poly.pdbx_seq_one_letter_code
_entity_poly.pdbx_strand_id
1 'polypeptide(L)'
;ASNNICGWLQFKKTLFFQNFQYITVYGLFGTIINFLVVWGLTYLINKAGLIRNFDLENPIQYLNTKAILLFSATICATDSVSALAMISPSKYPKLFSIIFGEGMVNDSVSIILYTAVFEMVKDPKKEIEFNFLKFLEMFGQFIKNAVLSILMGLAFGLFVTYLTKKVRVFEQLPKLETAIIFSFGFLSYLLSEICQLSGVITILVCGITMSHYLMYNISEKAKTTTKVVFDTISQICEAVLYIALGVVCFQFNGNDFKQKWSWSFILLEIIVCFLSRFFSIFILSWLFIGYYQFRNKKCRINVYEISIIWFAGVIRGAIAFALILKVPLENDSDYSTYIVQSTTFAIVIITTIILGGIMPSFVHLVLKKMQVNPQFVDNNSIQESLAQGEPYQDRQYKSYSQKKWKT
;
A
#
# COMPACT_ATOMS: atom_id res chain seq x y z
N ALA A 1 -31.06 17.31 1.97
CA ALA A 1 -29.59 17.26 2.11
C ALA A 1 -29.05 15.89 2.57
N SER A 2 -29.87 14.95 3.06
CA SER A 2 -29.43 13.63 3.55
C SER A 2 -29.33 12.52 2.50
N ASN A 3 -29.95 12.66 1.32
CA ASN A 3 -29.92 11.63 0.28
C ASN A 3 -28.63 11.58 -0.55
N ASN A 4 -27.74 12.57 -0.40
CA ASN A 4 -26.51 12.65 -1.22
C ASN A 4 -25.30 11.93 -0.61
N ILE A 5 -25.33 11.57 0.68
CA ILE A 5 -24.20 10.92 1.34
C ILE A 5 -24.09 9.44 0.92
N CYS A 6 -25.23 8.75 0.77
CA CYS A 6 -25.29 7.37 0.29
C CYS A 6 -24.87 7.28 -1.20
N GLY A 7 -25.32 8.23 -2.02
CA GLY A 7 -24.86 8.38 -3.41
C GLY A 7 -23.35 8.63 -3.51
N TRP A 8 -22.78 9.46 -2.63
CA TRP A 8 -21.33 9.72 -2.58
C TRP A 8 -20.51 8.49 -2.16
N LEU A 9 -21.05 7.65 -1.27
CA LEU A 9 -20.41 6.41 -0.79
C LEU A 9 -20.48 5.28 -1.84
N GLN A 10 -21.58 5.16 -2.59
CA GLN A 10 -21.67 4.27 -3.76
C GLN A 10 -20.77 4.74 -4.92
N PHE A 11 -20.67 6.06 -5.14
CA PHE A 11 -19.80 6.66 -6.15
C PHE A 11 -18.32 6.32 -5.93
N LYS A 12 -17.84 6.27 -4.67
CA LYS A 12 -16.47 5.84 -4.35
C LYS A 12 -16.19 4.37 -4.68
N LYS A 13 -17.15 3.47 -4.49
CA LYS A 13 -16.98 2.03 -4.77
C LYS A 13 -16.93 1.75 -6.27
N THR A 14 -17.81 2.35 -7.06
CA THR A 14 -17.83 2.14 -8.52
C THR A 14 -16.55 2.64 -9.18
N LEU A 15 -16.05 3.80 -8.78
CA LEU A 15 -14.77 4.34 -9.26
C LEU A 15 -13.56 3.48 -8.86
N PHE A 16 -13.58 2.90 -7.66
CA PHE A 16 -12.55 1.94 -7.22
C PHE A 16 -12.50 0.71 -8.13
N PHE A 17 -13.65 0.08 -8.39
CA PHE A 17 -13.70 -1.10 -9.26
C PHE A 17 -13.46 -0.77 -10.74
N GLN A 18 -13.84 0.42 -11.20
CA GLN A 18 -13.53 0.89 -12.56
C GLN A 18 -12.02 1.06 -12.78
N ASN A 19 -11.28 1.47 -11.75
CA ASN A 19 -9.83 1.67 -11.80
C ASN A 19 -9.04 0.49 -11.24
N PHE A 20 -9.70 -0.65 -10.97
CA PHE A 20 -9.08 -1.84 -10.37
C PHE A 20 -7.86 -2.34 -11.15
N GLN A 21 -7.86 -2.17 -12.47
CA GLN A 21 -6.71 -2.51 -13.33
C GLN A 21 -5.47 -1.68 -12.96
N TYR A 22 -5.62 -0.37 -12.77
CA TYR A 22 -4.51 0.51 -12.37
C TYR A 22 -4.03 0.19 -10.96
N ILE A 23 -4.97 -0.05 -10.04
CA ILE A 23 -4.68 -0.41 -8.65
C ILE A 23 -3.89 -1.72 -8.59
N THR A 24 -4.28 -2.72 -9.38
CA THR A 24 -3.56 -4.01 -9.44
C THR A 24 -2.16 -3.83 -10.03
N VAL A 25 -2.02 -3.05 -11.11
CA VAL A 25 -0.71 -2.79 -11.73
C VAL A 25 0.24 -2.11 -10.74
N TYR A 26 -0.16 -0.99 -10.15
CA TYR A 26 0.74 -0.24 -9.26
C TYR A 26 0.87 -0.86 -7.86
N GLY A 27 -0.21 -1.40 -7.29
CA GLY A 27 -0.21 -1.92 -5.92
C GLY A 27 0.26 -3.37 -5.78
N LEU A 28 0.07 -4.24 -6.78
CA LEU A 28 0.59 -5.62 -6.73
C LEU A 28 1.93 -5.73 -7.47
N PHE A 29 1.92 -5.47 -8.77
CA PHE A 29 3.14 -5.62 -9.57
C PHE A 29 4.17 -4.55 -9.24
N GLY A 30 3.74 -3.32 -8.93
CA GLY A 30 4.65 -2.25 -8.50
C GLY A 30 5.40 -2.60 -7.22
N THR A 31 4.73 -3.18 -6.24
CA THR A 31 5.36 -3.62 -4.99
C THR A 31 6.32 -4.78 -5.19
N ILE A 32 5.96 -5.78 -6.00
CA ILE A 32 6.85 -6.91 -6.32
C ILE A 32 8.12 -6.41 -7.04
N ILE A 33 7.97 -5.54 -8.04
CA ILE A 33 9.12 -4.97 -8.75
C ILE A 33 9.94 -4.09 -7.79
N ASN A 34 9.29 -3.27 -6.97
CA ASN A 34 9.97 -2.43 -5.97
C ASN A 34 10.82 -3.28 -5.03
N PHE A 35 10.28 -4.40 -4.54
CA PHE A 35 11.03 -5.34 -3.71
C PHE A 35 12.27 -5.90 -4.41
N LEU A 36 12.12 -6.38 -5.65
CA LEU A 36 13.24 -6.94 -6.40
C LEU A 36 14.33 -5.90 -6.67
N VAL A 37 13.94 -4.65 -6.97
CA VAL A 37 14.88 -3.56 -7.21
C VAL A 37 15.56 -3.12 -5.92
N VAL A 38 14.84 -2.96 -4.81
CA VAL A 38 15.44 -2.66 -3.50
C VAL A 38 16.42 -3.76 -3.11
N TRP A 39 15.98 -5.02 -3.08
CA TRP A 39 16.84 -6.14 -2.73
C TRP A 39 18.08 -6.24 -3.62
N GLY A 40 17.92 -6.12 -4.94
CA GLY A 40 19.02 -6.18 -5.89
C GLY A 40 20.03 -5.05 -5.69
N LEU A 41 19.56 -3.80 -5.56
CA LEU A 41 20.42 -2.64 -5.36
C LEU A 41 21.13 -2.69 -4.00
N THR A 42 20.41 -3.00 -2.91
CA THR A 42 20.98 -3.14 -1.57
C THR A 42 22.00 -4.28 -1.51
N TYR A 43 21.73 -5.40 -2.17
CA TYR A 43 22.68 -6.51 -2.27
C TYR A 43 23.96 -6.11 -3.03
N LEU A 44 23.83 -5.36 -4.14
CA LEU A 44 24.98 -4.83 -4.88
C LEU A 44 25.79 -3.83 -4.06
N ILE A 45 25.13 -2.93 -3.33
CA ILE A 45 25.76 -1.96 -2.41
C ILE A 45 26.55 -2.69 -1.32
N ASN A 46 25.97 -3.73 -0.74
CA ASN A 46 26.61 -4.57 0.26
C ASN A 46 27.85 -5.27 -0.31
N LYS A 47 27.73 -5.91 -1.49
CA LYS A 47 28.84 -6.59 -2.16
C LYS A 47 29.96 -5.64 -2.58
N ALA A 48 29.62 -4.41 -2.94
CA ALA A 48 30.58 -3.36 -3.29
C ALA A 48 31.33 -2.78 -2.07
N GLY A 49 30.97 -3.18 -0.84
CA GLY A 49 31.62 -2.69 0.37
C GLY A 49 31.40 -1.19 0.63
N LEU A 50 30.28 -0.64 0.14
CA LEU A 50 29.96 0.79 0.30
C LEU A 50 29.36 1.11 1.67
N ILE A 51 28.92 0.09 2.41
CA ILE A 51 28.40 0.22 3.77
C ILE A 51 29.57 0.46 4.71
N ARG A 52 29.61 1.67 5.27
CA ARG A 52 30.66 2.11 6.18
C ARG A 52 30.15 2.43 7.57
N ASN A 53 30.88 1.94 8.58
CA ASN A 53 30.70 2.37 9.96
C ASN A 53 31.74 3.43 10.32
N PHE A 54 31.42 4.29 11.28
CA PHE A 54 32.32 5.36 11.72
C PHE A 54 33.42 4.87 12.67
N ASP A 55 33.39 3.60 13.08
CA ASP A 55 34.47 2.98 13.85
C ASP A 55 35.72 2.80 12.96
N LEU A 56 36.78 3.53 13.29
CA LEU A 56 38.01 3.71 12.53
C LEU A 56 38.81 2.41 12.28
N GLU A 57 38.55 1.34 13.03
CA GLU A 57 39.33 0.10 12.97
C GLU A 57 38.90 -0.86 11.86
N ASN A 58 37.62 -0.88 11.46
CA ASN A 58 37.11 -1.70 10.35
C ASN A 58 35.98 -0.95 9.62
N PRO A 59 36.32 -0.10 8.63
CA PRO A 59 35.36 0.82 8.05
C PRO A 59 34.34 0.13 7.14
N ILE A 60 34.65 -1.02 6.54
CA ILE A 60 33.76 -1.71 5.58
C ILE A 60 33.00 -2.83 6.30
N GLN A 61 31.68 -2.84 6.13
CA GLN A 61 30.82 -3.83 6.76
C GLN A 61 29.98 -4.57 5.72
N TYR A 62 29.86 -5.87 5.93
CA TYR A 62 28.99 -6.72 5.13
C TYR A 62 27.80 -7.15 5.98
N LEU A 63 26.61 -6.80 5.51
CA LEU A 63 25.36 -7.24 6.10
C LEU A 63 25.04 -8.66 5.64
N ASN A 64 24.41 -9.43 6.55
CA ASN A 64 23.87 -10.73 6.22
C ASN A 64 22.79 -10.61 5.13
N THR A 65 22.84 -11.50 4.13
CA THR A 65 21.86 -11.53 3.03
C THR A 65 20.43 -11.74 3.54
N LYS A 66 20.25 -12.51 4.63
CA LYS A 66 18.94 -12.69 5.30
C LYS A 66 18.39 -11.35 5.80
N ALA A 67 19.22 -10.53 6.44
CA ALA A 67 18.84 -9.22 6.96
C ALA A 67 18.50 -8.24 5.84
N ILE A 68 19.27 -8.24 4.74
CA ILE A 68 18.98 -7.43 3.53
C ILE A 68 17.63 -7.82 2.92
N LEU A 69 17.34 -9.12 2.83
CA LEU A 69 16.09 -9.60 2.25
C LEU A 69 14.88 -9.21 3.11
N LEU A 70 14.99 -9.37 4.43
CA LEU A 70 13.97 -8.92 5.39
C LEU A 70 13.75 -7.41 5.30
N PHE A 71 14.84 -6.64 5.31
CA PHE A 71 14.81 -5.19 5.13
C PHE A 71 14.10 -4.77 3.84
N SER A 72 14.43 -5.43 2.74
CA SER A 72 13.84 -5.12 1.43
C SER A 72 12.34 -5.39 1.43
N ALA A 73 11.90 -6.45 2.12
CA ALA A 73 10.48 -6.78 2.24
C ALA A 73 9.73 -5.78 3.14
N THR A 74 10.33 -5.32 4.26
CA THR A 74 9.70 -4.33 5.15
C THR A 74 9.56 -2.97 4.51
N ILE A 75 10.61 -2.49 3.84
CA ILE A 75 10.63 -1.13 3.30
C ILE A 75 9.69 -0.97 2.11
N CYS A 76 9.21 -2.06 1.50
CA CYS A 76 8.25 -1.97 0.39
C CYS A 76 6.90 -1.36 0.76
N ALA A 77 6.51 -1.42 2.04
CA ALA A 77 5.29 -0.78 2.52
C ALA A 77 5.44 0.74 2.45
N THR A 78 4.56 1.39 1.65
CA THR A 78 4.56 2.84 1.45
C THR A 78 3.38 3.47 2.15
N ASP A 79 3.53 4.71 2.58
CA ASP A 79 2.43 5.50 3.11
C ASP A 79 1.96 6.56 2.10
N SER A 80 0.68 6.53 1.76
CA SER A 80 0.06 7.50 0.84
C SER A 80 -0.85 8.51 1.54
N VAL A 81 -0.96 8.47 2.87
CA VAL A 81 -1.88 9.30 3.67
C VAL A 81 -1.63 10.79 3.43
N SER A 82 -0.38 11.25 3.38
CA SER A 82 -0.05 12.65 3.12
C SER A 82 -0.52 13.12 1.73
N ALA A 83 -0.44 12.27 0.71
CA ALA A 83 -0.92 12.59 -0.63
C ALA A 83 -2.46 12.61 -0.69
N LEU A 84 -3.11 11.65 -0.04
CA LEU A 84 -4.57 11.56 0.03
C LEU A 84 -5.20 12.77 0.73
N ALA A 85 -4.53 13.33 1.75
CA ALA A 85 -4.98 14.53 2.42
C ALA A 85 -5.05 15.76 1.49
N MET A 86 -4.20 15.81 0.45
CA MET A 86 -4.09 16.95 -0.46
C MET A 86 -4.98 16.82 -1.70
N ILE A 87 -5.46 15.61 -2.01
CA ILE A 87 -6.22 15.33 -3.23
C ILE A 87 -7.70 15.30 -2.88
N SER A 88 -8.44 16.30 -3.33
CA SER A 88 -9.89 16.33 -3.15
C SER A 88 -10.56 15.20 -3.96
N PRO A 89 -11.33 14.30 -3.33
CA PRO A 89 -12.04 13.23 -4.03
C PRO A 89 -13.12 13.75 -4.99
N SER A 90 -13.67 14.95 -4.76
CA SER A 90 -14.66 15.55 -5.66
C SER A 90 -14.04 16.06 -6.95
N LYS A 91 -12.82 16.61 -6.88
CA LYS A 91 -12.15 17.24 -8.02
C LYS A 91 -11.31 16.25 -8.83
N TYR A 92 -10.73 15.25 -8.18
CA TYR A 92 -9.87 14.24 -8.82
C TYR A 92 -10.26 12.81 -8.39
N PRO A 93 -11.50 12.37 -8.70
CA PRO A 93 -12.01 11.08 -8.23
C PRO A 93 -11.17 9.88 -8.69
N LYS A 94 -10.65 9.93 -9.92
CA LYS A 94 -9.80 8.88 -10.49
C LYS A 94 -8.45 8.80 -9.76
N LEU A 95 -7.73 9.91 -9.64
CA LEU A 95 -6.43 9.96 -9.00
C LEU A 95 -6.51 9.56 -7.52
N PHE A 96 -7.51 10.08 -6.81
CA PHE A 96 -7.78 9.70 -5.42
C PHE A 96 -8.01 8.19 -5.30
N SER A 97 -8.85 7.62 -6.16
CA SER A 97 -9.14 6.18 -6.15
C SER A 97 -7.91 5.31 -6.45
N ILE A 98 -7.03 5.75 -7.34
CA ILE A 98 -5.82 5.00 -7.69
C ILE A 98 -4.84 5.01 -6.51
N ILE A 99 -4.55 6.19 -5.93
CA ILE A 99 -3.60 6.30 -4.81
C ILE A 99 -4.12 5.56 -3.58
N PHE A 100 -5.41 5.72 -3.26
CA PHE A 100 -6.04 5.03 -2.14
C PHE A 100 -5.97 3.50 -2.31
N GLY A 101 -6.33 3.00 -3.50
CA GLY A 101 -6.30 1.57 -3.77
C GLY A 101 -4.89 1.00 -3.84
N GLU A 102 -3.94 1.75 -4.43
CA GLU A 102 -2.54 1.36 -4.49
C GLU A 102 -1.94 1.23 -3.10
N GLY A 103 -2.13 2.21 -2.20
CA GLY A 103 -1.67 2.13 -0.81
C GLY A 103 -2.26 0.92 -0.07
N MET A 104 -3.59 0.74 -0.15
CA MET A 104 -4.27 -0.39 0.52
C MET A 104 -3.79 -1.77 0.02
N VAL A 105 -3.63 -1.92 -1.30
CA VAL A 105 -3.12 -3.18 -1.90
C VAL A 105 -1.64 -3.35 -1.57
N ASN A 106 -0.84 -2.29 -1.65
CA ASN A 106 0.59 -2.33 -1.34
C ASN A 106 0.86 -2.77 0.11
N ASP A 107 0.13 -2.21 1.08
CA ASP A 107 0.26 -2.58 2.50
C ASP A 107 0.06 -4.08 2.71
N SER A 108 -0.97 -4.62 2.05
CA SER A 108 -1.26 -6.05 2.12
C SER A 108 -0.17 -6.86 1.43
N VAL A 109 0.20 -6.52 0.20
CA VAL A 109 1.23 -7.23 -0.58
C VAL A 109 2.58 -7.23 0.15
N SER A 110 2.97 -6.10 0.75
CA SER A 110 4.20 -5.94 1.50
C SER A 110 4.23 -6.82 2.76
N ILE A 111 3.12 -6.91 3.49
CA ILE A 111 3.02 -7.81 4.66
C ILE A 111 3.16 -9.28 4.24
N ILE A 112 2.51 -9.70 3.15
CA ILE A 112 2.60 -11.10 2.67
C ILE A 112 4.02 -11.42 2.24
N LEU A 113 4.64 -10.50 1.51
CA LEU A 113 6.00 -10.62 1.05
C LEU A 113 6.97 -10.72 2.24
N TYR A 114 6.78 -9.88 3.26
CA TYR A 114 7.51 -9.97 4.52
C TYR A 114 7.31 -11.34 5.19
N THR A 115 6.07 -11.83 5.33
CA THR A 115 5.80 -13.14 5.93
C THR A 115 6.45 -14.27 5.15
N ALA A 116 6.40 -14.25 3.82
CA ALA A 116 7.04 -15.27 2.97
C ALA A 116 8.57 -15.25 3.13
N VAL A 117 9.17 -14.06 3.17
CA VAL A 117 10.60 -13.90 3.43
C VAL A 117 10.95 -14.38 4.84
N PHE A 118 10.17 -13.99 5.85
CA PHE A 118 10.36 -14.36 7.24
C PHE A 118 10.34 -15.87 7.44
N GLU A 119 9.32 -16.54 6.90
CA GLU A 119 9.18 -18.00 6.94
C GLU A 119 10.35 -18.74 6.29
N MET A 120 10.97 -18.14 5.27
CA MET A 120 12.15 -18.70 4.63
C MET A 120 13.42 -18.53 5.47
N VAL A 121 13.57 -17.40 6.17
CA VAL A 121 14.80 -17.05 6.90
C VAL A 121 14.79 -17.40 8.38
N LYS A 122 13.62 -17.71 8.97
CA LYS A 122 13.44 -17.99 10.41
C LYS A 122 14.20 -19.22 10.93
N ASP A 123 14.66 -20.11 10.05
CA ASP A 123 15.48 -21.26 10.45
C ASP A 123 16.96 -20.85 10.46
N PRO A 124 17.57 -20.67 11.64
CA PRO A 124 18.97 -20.21 11.74
C PRO A 124 19.95 -21.23 11.16
N LYS A 125 19.62 -22.53 11.23
CA LYS A 125 20.46 -23.65 10.77
C LYS A 125 20.50 -23.80 9.24
N LYS A 126 19.63 -23.11 8.50
CA LYS A 126 19.65 -23.13 7.03
C LYS A 126 20.52 -21.97 6.55
N GLU A 127 21.71 -22.29 6.07
CA GLU A 127 22.46 -21.37 5.21
C GLU A 127 21.70 -21.25 3.88
N ILE A 128 21.19 -20.05 3.62
CA ILE A 128 20.46 -19.78 2.39
C ILE A 128 21.45 -19.18 1.41
N GLU A 129 22.14 -20.03 0.66
CA GLU A 129 22.64 -19.59 -0.64
C GLU A 129 21.44 -19.24 -1.51
N PHE A 130 21.36 -17.98 -1.92
CA PHE A 130 20.22 -17.46 -2.67
C PHE A 130 20.36 -17.88 -4.14
N ASN A 131 19.80 -19.05 -4.47
CA ASN A 131 19.74 -19.54 -5.84
C ASN A 131 18.39 -19.21 -6.49
N PHE A 132 18.37 -19.12 -7.82
CA PHE A 132 17.14 -18.87 -8.59
C PHE A 132 16.01 -19.85 -8.24
N LEU A 133 16.34 -21.11 -7.95
CA LEU A 133 15.37 -22.12 -7.51
C LEU A 133 14.70 -21.76 -6.16
N LYS A 134 15.46 -21.26 -5.18
CA LYS A 134 14.90 -20.83 -3.89
C LYS A 134 14.06 -19.58 -4.03
N PHE A 135 14.45 -18.67 -4.93
CA PHE A 135 13.63 -17.53 -5.29
C PHE A 135 12.27 -17.97 -5.87
N LEU A 136 12.27 -18.95 -6.78
CA LEU A 136 11.04 -19.53 -7.33
C LEU A 136 10.21 -20.24 -6.26
N GLU A 137 10.84 -20.94 -5.32
CA GLU A 137 10.16 -21.58 -4.20
C GLU A 137 9.48 -20.54 -3.29
N MET A 138 10.21 -19.49 -2.91
CA MET A 138 9.67 -18.35 -2.14
C MET A 138 8.49 -17.70 -2.86
N PHE A 139 8.63 -17.47 -4.16
CA PHE A 139 7.55 -16.89 -4.97
C PHE A 139 6.35 -17.84 -5.08
N GLY A 140 6.59 -19.15 -5.22
CA GLY A 140 5.54 -20.17 -5.22
C GLY A 140 4.79 -20.24 -3.90
N GLN A 141 5.50 -20.18 -2.77
CA GLN A 141 4.89 -20.11 -1.43
C GLN A 141 4.09 -18.81 -1.24
N PHE A 142 4.62 -17.68 -1.70
CA PHE A 142 3.90 -16.40 -1.69
C PHE A 142 2.57 -16.49 -2.46
N ILE A 143 2.58 -17.02 -3.69
CA ILE A 143 1.37 -17.16 -4.51
C ILE A 143 0.39 -18.15 -3.86
N LYS A 144 0.87 -19.31 -3.39
CA LYS A 144 0.04 -20.30 -2.71
C LYS A 144 -0.67 -19.70 -1.49
N ASN A 145 0.09 -19.04 -0.61
CA ASN A 145 -0.45 -18.44 0.60
C ASN A 145 -1.42 -17.30 0.26
N ALA A 146 -1.11 -16.47 -0.74
CA ALA A 146 -2.00 -15.41 -1.20
C ALA A 146 -3.34 -15.95 -1.71
N VAL A 147 -3.31 -16.96 -2.59
CA VAL A 147 -4.53 -17.55 -3.17
C VAL A 147 -5.39 -18.21 -2.09
N LEU A 148 -4.79 -19.02 -1.21
CA LEU A 148 -5.52 -19.71 -0.14
C LEU A 148 -6.15 -18.73 0.86
N SER A 149 -5.42 -17.68 1.26
CA SER A 149 -5.98 -16.63 2.13
C SER A 149 -7.11 -15.84 1.45
N ILE A 150 -7.00 -15.55 0.15
CA ILE A 150 -8.09 -14.91 -0.62
C ILE A 150 -9.34 -15.79 -0.60
N LEU A 151 -9.20 -17.09 -0.89
CA LEU A 151 -10.32 -18.03 -0.88
C LEU A 151 -10.96 -18.12 0.51
N MET A 152 -10.15 -18.18 1.57
CA MET A 152 -10.63 -18.22 2.94
C MET A 152 -11.38 -16.92 3.31
N GLY A 153 -10.83 -15.76 2.96
CA GLY A 153 -11.46 -14.47 3.21
C GLY A 153 -12.78 -14.30 2.45
N LEU A 154 -12.85 -14.75 1.20
CA LEU A 154 -14.09 -14.80 0.42
C LEU A 154 -15.13 -15.71 1.09
N ALA A 155 -14.73 -16.91 1.51
CA ALA A 155 -15.61 -17.87 2.16
C ALA A 155 -16.20 -17.29 3.46
N PHE A 156 -15.36 -16.70 4.33
CA PHE A 156 -15.83 -16.05 5.55
C PHE A 156 -16.73 -14.84 5.25
N GLY A 157 -16.34 -13.94 4.36
CA GLY A 157 -17.13 -12.75 4.02
C GLY A 157 -18.52 -13.11 3.46
N LEU A 158 -18.58 -14.13 2.60
CA LEU A 158 -19.85 -14.66 2.07
C LEU A 158 -20.67 -15.36 3.16
N PHE A 159 -20.02 -16.11 4.05
CA PHE A 159 -20.68 -16.75 5.18
C PHE A 159 -21.35 -15.73 6.11
N VAL A 160 -20.66 -14.65 6.49
CA VAL A 160 -21.23 -13.59 7.33
C VAL A 160 -22.36 -12.85 6.61
N THR A 161 -22.21 -12.61 5.30
CA THR A 161 -23.26 -12.03 4.47
C THR A 161 -24.51 -12.92 4.45
N TYR A 162 -24.33 -14.23 4.31
CA TYR A 162 -25.43 -15.20 4.33
C TYR A 162 -26.11 -15.25 5.70
N LEU A 163 -25.33 -15.26 6.78
CA LEU A 163 -25.81 -15.27 8.16
C LEU A 163 -26.66 -14.02 8.46
N THR A 164 -26.17 -12.83 8.12
CA THR A 164 -26.92 -11.58 8.30
C THR A 164 -28.18 -11.51 7.44
N LYS A 165 -28.17 -12.11 6.24
CA LYS A 165 -29.37 -12.21 5.39
C LYS A 165 -30.46 -13.11 5.97
N LYS A 166 -30.07 -14.22 6.61
CA LYS A 166 -31.01 -15.22 7.16
C LYS A 166 -31.55 -14.82 8.53
N VAL A 167 -30.71 -14.24 9.38
CA VAL A 167 -31.08 -13.86 10.74
C VAL A 167 -31.47 -12.39 10.79
N ARG A 168 -32.66 -12.08 10.27
CA ARG A 168 -33.19 -10.69 10.23
C ARG A 168 -33.51 -10.08 11.59
N VAL A 169 -33.47 -10.87 12.67
CA VAL A 169 -33.61 -10.37 14.04
C VAL A 169 -32.55 -9.29 14.35
N PHE A 170 -31.41 -9.32 13.66
CA PHE A 170 -30.35 -8.32 13.81
C PHE A 170 -30.70 -6.94 13.22
N GLU A 171 -31.64 -6.84 12.27
CA GLU A 171 -31.98 -5.58 11.56
C GLU A 171 -32.50 -4.47 12.51
N GLN A 172 -33.00 -4.85 13.69
CA GLN A 172 -33.55 -3.93 14.68
C GLN A 172 -32.51 -3.39 15.68
N LEU A 173 -31.29 -3.95 15.68
CA LEU A 173 -30.24 -3.65 16.67
C LEU A 173 -28.92 -3.26 15.97
N PRO A 174 -28.75 -1.98 15.58
CA PRO A 174 -27.56 -1.52 14.86
C PRO A 174 -26.23 -1.80 15.57
N LYS A 175 -26.26 -1.82 16.91
CA LYS A 175 -25.10 -2.16 17.76
C LYS A 175 -24.64 -3.60 17.54
N LEU A 176 -25.58 -4.53 17.44
CA LEU A 176 -25.30 -5.96 17.26
C LEU A 176 -24.81 -6.24 15.85
N GLU A 177 -25.41 -5.62 14.82
CA GLU A 177 -24.93 -5.72 13.44
C GLU A 177 -23.46 -5.28 13.31
N THR A 178 -23.12 -4.14 13.92
CA THR A 178 -21.74 -3.63 13.94
C THR A 178 -20.78 -4.58 14.68
N ALA A 179 -21.21 -5.13 15.82
CA ALA A 179 -20.42 -6.09 16.60
C ALA A 179 -20.18 -7.40 15.84
N ILE A 180 -21.16 -7.90 15.08
CA ILE A 180 -21.02 -9.10 14.24
C ILE A 180 -19.96 -8.86 13.17
N ILE A 181 -20.00 -7.72 12.47
CA ILE A 181 -19.02 -7.39 11.43
C ILE A 181 -17.60 -7.38 12.02
N PHE A 182 -17.42 -6.76 13.19
CA PHE A 182 -16.12 -6.69 13.86
C PHE A 182 -15.63 -8.08 14.31
N SER A 183 -16.47 -8.82 15.03
CA SER A 183 -16.13 -10.14 15.58
C SER A 183 -15.82 -11.16 14.50
N PHE A 184 -16.63 -11.25 13.44
CA PHE A 184 -16.37 -12.19 12.36
C PHE A 184 -15.21 -11.76 11.46
N GLY A 185 -14.97 -10.46 11.30
CA GLY A 185 -13.76 -9.94 10.66
C GLY A 185 -12.51 -10.44 11.39
N PHE A 186 -12.45 -10.25 12.71
CA PHE A 186 -11.33 -10.72 13.52
C PHE A 186 -11.24 -12.25 13.61
N LEU A 187 -12.37 -12.95 13.66
CA LEU A 187 -12.39 -14.42 13.63
C LEU A 187 -11.77 -14.97 12.34
N SER A 188 -12.03 -14.33 11.19
CA SER A 188 -11.43 -14.73 9.92
C SER A 188 -9.89 -14.60 9.93
N TYR A 189 -9.37 -13.59 10.62
CA TYR A 189 -7.92 -13.44 10.84
C TYR A 189 -7.37 -14.58 11.69
N LEU A 190 -7.96 -14.85 12.86
CA LEU A 190 -7.47 -15.88 13.78
C LEU A 190 -7.49 -17.28 13.16
N LEU A 191 -8.56 -17.64 12.46
CA LEU A 191 -8.68 -18.95 11.81
C LEU A 191 -7.67 -19.12 10.68
N SER A 192 -7.38 -18.05 9.94
CA SER A 192 -6.34 -18.07 8.92
C SER A 192 -4.95 -18.32 9.51
N GLU A 193 -4.61 -17.65 10.62
CA GLU A 193 -3.32 -17.85 11.30
C GLU A 193 -3.17 -19.28 11.83
N ILE A 194 -4.23 -19.88 12.37
CA ILE A 194 -4.23 -21.29 12.80
C ILE A 194 -3.97 -22.23 11.61
N CYS A 195 -4.53 -21.91 10.44
CA CYS A 195 -4.30 -22.64 9.19
C CYS A 195 -2.93 -22.35 8.55
N GLN A 196 -2.05 -21.59 9.20
CA GLN A 196 -0.75 -21.15 8.64
C GLN A 196 -0.89 -20.38 7.32
N LEU A 197 -2.01 -19.66 7.15
CA LEU A 197 -2.29 -18.77 6.04
C LEU A 197 -2.15 -17.32 6.50
N SER A 198 -1.95 -16.38 5.57
CA SER A 198 -1.84 -14.96 5.92
C SER A 198 -3.16 -14.42 6.46
N GLY A 199 -3.23 -14.18 7.78
CA GLY A 199 -4.41 -13.64 8.44
C GLY A 199 -4.76 -12.24 7.93
N VAL A 200 -3.76 -11.43 7.61
CA VAL A 200 -3.92 -10.06 7.10
C VAL A 200 -4.65 -10.01 5.76
N ILE A 201 -4.33 -10.92 4.83
CA ILE A 201 -5.09 -11.02 3.57
C ILE A 201 -6.51 -11.47 3.85
N THR A 202 -6.67 -12.51 4.67
CA THR A 202 -7.97 -13.12 4.94
C THR A 202 -8.94 -12.09 5.50
N ILE A 203 -8.51 -11.27 6.48
CA ILE A 203 -9.35 -10.20 7.04
C ILE A 203 -9.61 -9.08 6.04
N LEU A 204 -8.64 -8.71 5.19
CA LEU A 204 -8.85 -7.71 4.15
C LEU A 204 -9.89 -8.18 3.14
N VAL A 205 -9.76 -9.39 2.62
CA VAL A 205 -10.67 -9.94 1.61
C VAL A 205 -12.06 -10.19 2.21
N CYS A 206 -12.12 -10.65 3.46
CA CYS A 206 -13.35 -10.73 4.24
C CYS A 206 -14.02 -9.36 4.38
N GLY A 207 -13.26 -8.33 4.76
CA GLY A 207 -13.70 -6.94 4.86
C GLY A 207 -14.21 -6.36 3.54
N ILE A 208 -13.49 -6.57 2.43
CA ILE A 208 -13.93 -6.15 1.08
C ILE A 208 -15.24 -6.85 0.71
N THR A 209 -15.33 -8.16 0.92
CA THR A 209 -16.52 -8.97 0.62
C THR A 209 -17.72 -8.51 1.43
N MET A 210 -17.56 -8.29 2.74
CA MET A 210 -18.60 -7.74 3.61
C MET A 210 -18.99 -6.31 3.19
N SER A 211 -18.01 -5.46 2.85
CA SER A 211 -18.29 -4.10 2.39
C SER A 211 -19.10 -4.08 1.10
N HIS A 212 -18.95 -5.10 0.24
CA HIS A 212 -19.67 -5.21 -1.01
C HIS A 212 -21.05 -5.82 -0.82
N TYR A 213 -21.15 -7.00 -0.19
CA TYR A 213 -22.42 -7.74 -0.13
C TYR A 213 -23.21 -7.51 1.17
N LEU A 214 -22.55 -7.50 2.33
CA LEU A 214 -23.20 -7.39 3.63
C LEU A 214 -23.81 -5.99 3.84
N MET A 215 -23.20 -4.95 3.27
CA MET A 215 -23.73 -3.57 3.33
C MET A 215 -25.12 -3.40 2.69
N TYR A 216 -25.62 -4.38 1.94
CA TYR A 216 -27.01 -4.38 1.43
C TYR A 216 -28.00 -5.05 2.40
N ASN A 217 -27.51 -5.87 3.32
CA ASN A 217 -28.35 -6.64 4.26
C ASN A 217 -28.55 -5.94 5.61
N ILE A 218 -27.72 -4.96 5.96
CA ILE A 218 -27.77 -4.28 7.26
C ILE A 218 -28.55 -2.97 7.23
N SER A 219 -29.02 -2.53 8.40
CA SER A 219 -29.74 -1.26 8.56
C SER A 219 -28.89 -0.04 8.20
N GLU A 220 -29.51 1.04 7.71
CA GLU A 220 -28.81 2.31 7.40
C GLU A 220 -28.10 2.93 8.62
N LYS A 221 -28.70 2.75 9.82
CA LYS A 221 -28.08 3.16 11.08
C LYS A 221 -26.78 2.38 11.31
N ALA A 222 -26.78 1.06 11.13
CA ALA A 222 -25.57 0.25 11.29
C ALA A 222 -24.50 0.55 10.25
N LYS A 223 -24.86 0.86 8.99
CA LYS A 223 -23.87 1.31 7.98
C LYS A 223 -23.09 2.52 8.46
N THR A 224 -23.81 3.51 8.99
CA THR A 224 -23.20 4.74 9.52
C THR A 224 -22.39 4.46 10.77
N THR A 225 -22.94 3.71 11.73
CA THR A 225 -22.24 3.35 12.97
C THR A 225 -20.97 2.55 12.69
N THR A 226 -21.05 1.51 11.86
CA THR A 226 -19.91 0.67 11.48
C THR A 226 -18.80 1.51 10.87
N LYS A 227 -19.14 2.42 9.95
CA LYS A 227 -18.16 3.30 9.34
C LYS A 227 -17.45 4.19 10.37
N VAL A 228 -18.22 4.87 11.23
CA VAL A 228 -17.65 5.74 12.27
C VAL A 228 -16.74 4.94 13.21
N VAL A 229 -17.18 3.75 13.64
CA VAL A 229 -16.39 2.87 14.51
C VAL A 229 -15.07 2.45 13.85
N PHE A 230 -15.09 2.00 12.59
CA PHE A 230 -13.87 1.62 11.87
C PHE A 230 -12.94 2.81 11.65
N ASP A 231 -13.48 3.98 11.25
CA ASP A 231 -12.68 5.19 11.03
C ASP A 231 -12.01 5.65 12.35
N THR A 232 -12.75 5.63 13.48
CA THR A 232 -12.21 5.99 14.80
C THR A 232 -11.16 4.99 15.29
N ILE A 233 -11.41 3.67 15.18
CA ILE A 233 -10.43 2.65 15.58
C ILE A 233 -9.17 2.76 14.72
N SER A 234 -9.31 2.94 13.40
CA SER A 234 -8.17 3.12 12.49
C SER A 234 -7.30 4.30 12.91
N GLN A 235 -7.91 5.45 13.22
CA GLN A 235 -7.19 6.64 13.68
C GLN A 235 -6.46 6.41 15.01
N ILE A 236 -7.09 5.70 15.95
CA ILE A 236 -6.45 5.35 17.22
C ILE A 236 -5.27 4.41 16.99
N CYS A 237 -5.43 3.35 16.18
CA CYS A 237 -4.36 2.42 15.86
C CYS A 237 -3.18 3.11 15.16
N GLU A 238 -3.46 4.01 14.23
CA GLU A 238 -2.44 4.81 13.54
C GLU A 238 -1.69 5.73 14.52
N ALA A 239 -2.41 6.43 15.41
CA ALA A 239 -1.81 7.25 16.46
C ALA A 239 -0.91 6.42 17.40
N VAL A 240 -1.36 5.22 17.81
CA VAL A 240 -0.58 4.30 18.64
C VAL A 240 0.71 3.87 17.93
N LEU A 241 0.65 3.56 16.64
CA LEU A 241 1.84 3.20 15.87
C LEU A 241 2.87 4.36 15.80
N TYR A 242 2.41 5.59 15.60
CA TYR A 242 3.30 6.76 15.61
C TYR A 242 3.84 7.09 17.00
N ILE A 243 3.06 6.89 18.06
CA ILE A 243 3.56 7.00 19.44
C ILE A 243 4.64 5.94 19.69
N ALA A 244 4.42 4.69 19.27
CA ALA A 244 5.41 3.62 19.39
C ALA A 244 6.70 3.94 18.63
N LEU A 245 6.59 4.49 17.42
CA LEU A 245 7.73 5.03 16.65
C LEU A 245 8.48 6.10 17.46
N GLY A 246 7.76 7.03 18.07
CA GLY A 246 8.34 8.08 18.94
C GLY A 246 9.04 7.52 20.17
N VAL A 247 8.46 6.54 20.88
CA VAL A 247 9.07 5.89 22.05
C VAL A 247 10.37 5.18 21.67
N VAL A 248 10.36 4.45 20.56
CA VAL A 248 11.55 3.75 20.06
C VAL A 248 12.67 4.75 19.71
N CYS A 249 12.34 5.95 19.23
CA CYS A 249 13.31 7.05 19.05
C CYS A 249 14.07 7.38 20.34
N PHE A 250 13.35 7.48 21.47
CA PHE A 250 13.96 7.79 22.77
C PHE A 250 14.74 6.61 23.35
N GLN A 251 14.28 5.38 23.11
CA GLN A 251 15.00 4.17 23.52
C GLN A 251 16.35 4.02 22.80
N PHE A 252 16.45 4.48 21.55
CA PHE A 252 17.72 4.51 20.82
C PHE A 252 18.75 5.51 21.36
N ASN A 253 18.34 6.46 22.21
CA ASN A 253 19.26 7.39 22.88
C ASN A 253 19.78 6.86 24.23
N GLY A 254 19.26 5.73 24.74
CA GLY A 254 19.71 5.12 25.98
C GLY A 254 20.95 4.24 25.78
N ASN A 255 21.92 4.31 26.70
CA ASN A 255 23.19 3.55 26.67
C ASN A 255 23.04 2.01 26.60
N ASP A 256 21.83 1.47 26.77
CA ASP A 256 21.55 0.03 26.85
C ASP A 256 21.35 -0.64 25.48
N PHE A 257 21.01 0.12 24.43
CA PHE A 257 21.09 -0.38 23.06
C PHE A 257 22.48 -0.07 22.50
N LYS A 258 23.37 -1.07 22.48
CA LYS A 258 24.62 -1.03 21.69
C LYS A 258 24.32 -1.03 20.19
N GLN A 259 23.58 -0.04 19.70
CA GLN A 259 23.30 0.12 18.28
C GLN A 259 24.43 0.86 17.61
N LYS A 260 24.95 0.26 16.54
CA LYS A 260 25.88 0.96 15.67
C LYS A 260 25.10 1.47 14.47
N TRP A 261 25.12 2.79 14.30
CA TRP A 261 24.46 3.48 13.21
C TRP A 261 25.40 3.55 12.00
N SER A 262 24.89 3.24 10.82
CA SER A 262 25.62 3.43 9.56
C SER A 262 24.94 4.51 8.73
N TRP A 263 25.32 5.77 8.93
CA TRP A 263 24.78 6.89 8.14
C TRP A 263 25.02 6.73 6.63
N SER A 264 26.12 6.05 6.26
CA SER A 264 26.39 5.66 4.87
C SER A 264 25.27 4.80 4.30
N PHE A 265 24.82 3.80 5.05
CA PHE A 265 23.75 2.89 4.64
C PHE A 265 22.41 3.61 4.59
N ILE A 266 22.08 4.44 5.58
CA ILE A 266 20.84 5.23 5.60
C ILE A 266 20.73 6.13 4.35
N LEU A 267 21.81 6.87 4.01
CA LEU A 267 21.81 7.76 2.84
C LEU A 267 21.68 6.98 1.52
N LEU A 268 22.41 5.87 1.40
CA LEU A 268 22.33 5.01 0.22
C LEU A 268 20.93 4.42 0.07
N GLU A 269 20.31 3.96 1.16
CA GLU A 269 18.98 3.36 1.12
C GLU A 269 17.87 4.37 0.83
N ILE A 270 18.02 5.63 1.23
CA ILE A 270 17.10 6.70 0.78
C ILE A 270 17.17 6.82 -0.76
N ILE A 271 18.39 6.86 -1.33
CA ILE A 271 18.57 6.92 -2.79
C ILE A 271 17.97 5.69 -3.47
N VAL A 272 18.21 4.50 -2.91
CA VAL A 272 17.62 3.24 -3.41
C VAL A 272 16.09 3.27 -3.33
N CYS A 273 15.49 3.80 -2.27
CA CYS A 273 14.04 3.96 -2.16
C CYS A 273 13.46 4.87 -3.26
N PHE A 274 14.13 5.98 -3.58
CA PHE A 274 13.72 6.87 -4.67
C PHE A 274 13.84 6.17 -6.04
N LEU A 275 14.98 5.52 -6.30
CA LEU A 275 15.25 4.85 -7.57
C LEU A 275 14.34 3.63 -7.78
N SER A 276 14.19 2.77 -6.79
CA SER A 276 13.30 1.60 -6.83
C SER A 276 11.86 2.00 -7.12
N ARG A 277 11.36 3.06 -6.47
CA ARG A 277 10.02 3.56 -6.73
C ARG A 277 9.90 4.21 -8.10
N PHE A 278 10.93 4.91 -8.56
CA PHE A 278 10.98 5.47 -9.91
C PHE A 278 10.90 4.35 -10.97
N PHE A 279 11.77 3.34 -10.87
CA PHE A 279 11.77 2.24 -11.82
C PHE A 279 10.45 1.46 -11.78
N SER A 280 9.94 1.09 -10.62
CA SER A 280 8.68 0.33 -10.52
C SER A 280 7.50 1.08 -11.16
N ILE A 281 7.30 2.36 -10.84
CA ILE A 281 6.16 3.13 -11.39
C ILE A 281 6.35 3.46 -12.87
N PHE A 282 7.51 3.92 -13.31
CA PHE A 282 7.72 4.36 -14.69
C PHE A 282 7.80 3.18 -15.67
N ILE A 283 8.47 2.08 -15.30
CA ILE A 283 8.53 0.87 -16.13
C ILE A 283 7.12 0.30 -16.30
N LEU A 284 6.34 0.19 -15.21
CA LEU A 284 4.96 -0.29 -15.29
C LEU A 284 4.08 0.64 -16.10
N SER A 285 4.22 1.96 -15.92
CA SER A 285 3.48 2.95 -16.72
C SER A 285 3.79 2.79 -18.21
N TRP A 286 5.07 2.61 -18.57
CA TRP A 286 5.49 2.41 -19.95
C TRP A 286 4.93 1.11 -20.55
N LEU A 287 5.05 0.00 -19.84
CA LEU A 287 4.47 -1.29 -20.25
C LEU A 287 2.95 -1.21 -20.41
N PHE A 288 2.28 -0.53 -19.49
CA PHE A 288 0.83 -0.38 -19.50
C PHE A 288 0.36 0.51 -20.65
N ILE A 289 1.06 1.61 -20.94
CA ILE A 289 0.80 2.45 -22.12
C ILE A 289 1.01 1.65 -23.40
N GLY A 290 2.11 0.90 -23.51
CA GLY A 290 2.39 0.04 -24.66
C GLY A 290 1.31 -1.03 -24.89
N TYR A 291 0.82 -1.66 -23.81
CA TYR A 291 -0.27 -2.63 -23.86
C TYR A 291 -1.59 -2.01 -24.37
N TYR A 292 -1.94 -0.80 -23.92
CA TYR A 292 -3.14 -0.11 -24.39
C TYR A 292 -3.02 0.35 -25.85
N GLN A 293 -1.83 0.81 -26.24
CA GLN A 293 -1.54 1.19 -27.62
C GLN A 293 -1.65 -0.02 -28.56
N PHE A 294 -1.15 -1.19 -28.15
CA PHE A 294 -1.31 -2.45 -28.89
C PHE A 294 -2.79 -2.85 -29.06
N ARG A 295 -3.64 -2.51 -28.09
CA ARG A 295 -5.09 -2.76 -28.13
C ARG A 295 -5.90 -1.66 -28.81
N ASN A 296 -5.27 -0.68 -29.45
CA ASN A 296 -5.90 0.51 -30.04
C ASN A 296 -6.83 1.27 -29.07
N LYS A 297 -6.50 1.25 -27.76
CA LYS A 297 -7.23 1.98 -26.72
C LYS A 297 -6.36 3.13 -26.21
N LYS A 298 -6.97 4.28 -25.93
CA LYS A 298 -6.25 5.39 -25.29
C LYS A 298 -6.05 5.08 -23.81
N CYS A 299 -4.79 5.04 -23.37
CA CYS A 299 -4.45 5.00 -21.96
C CYS A 299 -4.87 6.32 -21.31
N ARG A 300 -5.59 6.25 -20.18
CA ARG A 300 -6.22 7.43 -19.58
C ARG A 300 -5.37 8.09 -18.50
N ILE A 301 -4.15 7.58 -18.23
CA ILE A 301 -3.27 8.14 -17.20
C ILE A 301 -2.38 9.23 -17.77
N ASN A 302 -2.33 10.37 -17.08
CA ASN A 302 -1.47 11.50 -17.44
C ASN A 302 -0.12 11.40 -16.72
N VAL A 303 0.93 11.98 -17.31
CA VAL A 303 2.29 12.04 -16.72
C VAL A 303 2.26 12.72 -15.35
N TYR A 304 1.43 13.75 -15.16
CA TYR A 304 1.25 14.42 -13.87
C TYR A 304 0.63 13.49 -12.80
N GLU A 305 -0.32 12.63 -13.19
CA GLU A 305 -0.89 11.63 -12.27
C GLU A 305 0.19 10.62 -11.87
N ILE A 306 1.00 10.15 -12.83
CA ILE A 306 2.14 9.24 -12.57
C ILE A 306 3.14 9.88 -11.61
N SER A 307 3.47 11.17 -11.79
CA SER A 307 4.40 11.88 -10.90
C SER A 307 3.87 11.98 -9.47
N ILE A 308 2.57 12.20 -9.29
CA ILE A 308 1.95 12.21 -7.96
C ILE A 308 1.97 10.81 -7.34
N ILE A 309 1.61 9.77 -8.10
CA ILE A 309 1.64 8.37 -7.63
C ILE A 309 3.06 7.94 -7.24
N TRP A 310 4.06 8.34 -8.04
CA TRP A 310 5.47 8.09 -7.74
C TRP A 310 5.88 8.73 -6.43
N PHE A 311 5.70 10.05 -6.29
CA PHE A 311 6.14 10.79 -5.10
C PHE A 311 5.39 10.37 -3.84
N ALA A 312 4.08 10.08 -3.95
CA ALA A 312 3.28 9.52 -2.86
C ALA A 312 3.87 8.19 -2.35
N GLY A 313 4.27 7.30 -3.25
CA GLY A 313 4.83 6.00 -2.87
C GLY A 313 6.32 6.02 -2.49
N VAL A 314 6.96 7.18 -2.34
CA VAL A 314 8.32 7.24 -1.76
C VAL A 314 8.26 7.27 -0.22
N ILE A 315 7.19 7.82 0.35
CA ILE A 315 7.02 7.93 1.80
C ILE A 315 6.88 6.52 2.39
N ARG A 316 7.65 6.21 3.43
CA ARG A 316 7.59 4.92 4.14
C ARG A 316 6.81 5.10 5.44
N GLY A 317 5.90 4.17 5.70
CA GLY A 317 4.91 4.29 6.77
C GLY A 317 5.20 3.51 8.04
N ALA A 318 4.26 3.63 8.97
CA ALA A 318 4.25 2.89 10.23
C ALA A 318 4.25 1.36 10.08
N ILE A 319 3.73 0.83 8.96
CA ILE A 319 3.72 -0.61 8.69
C ILE A 319 5.14 -1.15 8.49
N ALA A 320 6.01 -0.44 7.75
CA ALA A 320 7.41 -0.83 7.57
C ALA A 320 8.14 -0.92 8.92
N PHE A 321 7.85 0.03 9.83
CA PHE A 321 8.35 0.03 11.20
C PHE A 321 7.81 -1.13 12.03
N ALA A 322 6.50 -1.39 12.00
CA ALA A 322 5.91 -2.50 12.76
C ALA A 322 6.46 -3.86 12.32
N LEU A 323 6.74 -4.05 11.03
CA LEU A 323 7.28 -5.29 10.50
C LEU A 323 8.75 -5.49 10.89
N ILE A 324 9.57 -4.45 10.93
CA ILE A 324 11.00 -4.63 11.26
C ILE A 324 11.22 -4.99 12.73
N LEU A 325 10.34 -4.55 13.62
CA LEU A 325 10.36 -4.93 15.04
C LEU A 325 10.02 -6.42 15.29
N LYS A 326 9.37 -7.08 14.33
CA LYS A 326 9.07 -8.52 14.42
C LYS A 326 10.26 -9.42 14.12
N VAL A 327 11.34 -8.87 13.57
CA VAL A 327 12.53 -9.66 13.25
C VAL A 327 13.20 -10.11 14.56
N PRO A 328 13.33 -11.43 14.83
CA PRO A 328 13.93 -11.93 16.05
C PRO A 328 15.40 -11.53 16.12
N LEU A 329 15.81 -11.07 17.29
CA LEU A 329 17.22 -10.84 17.60
C LEU A 329 17.78 -12.19 18.08
N GLU A 330 18.40 -12.93 17.17
CA GLU A 330 18.81 -14.31 17.45
C GLU A 330 20.00 -14.40 18.42
N ASN A 331 20.80 -13.33 18.61
CA ASN A 331 21.84 -13.16 19.65
C ASN A 331 22.35 -11.70 19.68
N ASP A 332 23.04 -11.30 20.77
CA ASP A 332 23.80 -10.02 20.87
C ASP A 332 24.88 -9.86 19.76
N SER A 333 25.19 -10.94 19.03
CA SER A 333 26.15 -10.98 17.93
C SER A 333 25.54 -10.70 16.54
N ASP A 334 24.21 -10.63 16.38
CA ASP A 334 23.59 -10.41 15.06
C ASP A 334 23.51 -8.91 14.70
N TYR A 335 24.70 -8.36 14.52
CA TYR A 335 24.95 -6.97 14.24
C TYR A 335 24.23 -6.44 12.98
N SER A 336 24.02 -7.29 11.98
CA SER A 336 23.33 -6.93 10.74
C SER A 336 21.87 -6.54 10.97
N THR A 337 21.19 -7.25 11.87
CA THR A 337 19.78 -7.04 12.18
C THR A 337 19.57 -5.72 12.92
N TYR A 338 20.49 -5.34 13.81
CA TYR A 338 20.47 -4.03 14.48
C TYR A 338 20.65 -2.86 13.50
N ILE A 339 21.57 -2.97 12.52
CA ILE A 339 21.76 -1.93 11.49
C ILE A 339 20.50 -1.77 10.64
N VAL A 340 19.91 -2.89 10.22
CA VAL A 340 18.71 -2.90 9.38
C VAL A 340 17.51 -2.27 10.12
N GLN A 341 17.35 -2.58 11.41
CA GLN A 341 16.31 -1.98 12.26
C GLN A 341 16.49 -0.47 12.41
N SER A 342 17.69 -0.01 12.79
CA SER A 342 17.97 1.43 12.94
C SER A 342 17.84 2.19 11.62
N THR A 343 18.23 1.57 10.51
CA THR A 343 18.12 2.15 9.17
C THR A 343 16.67 2.28 8.72
N THR A 344 15.85 1.23 8.90
CA THR A 344 14.41 1.27 8.58
C THR A 344 13.74 2.39 9.37
N PHE A 345 14.05 2.48 10.67
CA PHE A 345 13.54 3.53 11.54
C PHE A 345 13.92 4.93 11.05
N ALA A 346 15.21 5.16 10.76
CA ALA A 346 15.69 6.44 10.25
C ALA A 346 15.00 6.82 8.93
N ILE A 347 14.83 5.86 8.00
CA ILE A 347 14.14 6.10 6.72
C ILE A 347 12.67 6.47 6.96
N VAL A 348 11.94 5.76 7.83
CA VAL A 348 10.54 6.07 8.13
C VAL A 348 10.41 7.50 8.67
N ILE A 349 11.26 7.90 9.62
CA ILE A 349 11.21 9.26 10.19
C ILE A 349 11.57 10.32 9.14
N ILE A 350 12.68 10.15 8.43
CA ILE A 350 13.18 11.11 7.44
C ILE A 350 12.15 11.28 6.32
N THR A 351 11.62 10.18 5.78
CA THR A 351 10.65 10.23 4.68
C THR A 351 9.30 10.79 5.14
N THR A 352 8.80 10.40 6.31
CA THR A 352 7.52 10.91 6.84
C THR A 352 7.60 12.41 7.14
N ILE A 353 8.66 12.89 7.80
CA ILE A 353 8.76 14.31 8.20
C ILE A 353 9.12 15.18 6.99
N ILE A 354 10.19 14.83 6.27
CA ILE A 354 10.70 15.69 5.18
C ILE A 354 9.81 15.56 3.94
N LEU A 355 9.58 14.34 3.44
CA LEU A 355 8.81 14.15 2.21
C LEU A 355 7.30 14.35 2.45
N GLY A 356 6.80 13.94 3.61
CA GLY A 356 5.42 14.25 4.02
C GLY A 356 5.19 15.76 4.16
N GLY A 357 6.15 16.52 4.68
CA GLY A 357 6.09 17.99 4.74
C GLY A 357 6.17 18.67 3.36
N ILE A 358 6.91 18.10 2.41
CA ILE A 358 7.03 18.62 1.02
C ILE A 358 5.81 18.24 0.15
N MET A 359 5.09 17.18 0.51
CA MET A 359 3.95 16.64 -0.26
C MET A 359 2.88 17.68 -0.63
N PRO A 360 2.39 18.55 0.27
CA PRO A 360 1.41 19.58 -0.08
C PRO A 360 1.87 20.51 -1.20
N SER A 361 3.12 21.00 -1.10
CA SER A 361 3.71 21.89 -2.09
C SER A 361 3.87 21.19 -3.44
N PHE A 362 4.36 19.95 -3.43
CA PHE A 362 4.54 19.16 -4.65
C PHE A 362 3.20 18.90 -5.36
N VAL A 363 2.19 18.38 -4.65
CA VAL A 363 0.87 18.10 -5.20
C VAL A 363 0.22 19.37 -5.74
N HIS A 364 0.31 20.49 -5.02
CA HIS A 364 -0.24 21.76 -5.48
C HIS A 364 0.39 22.22 -6.80
N LEU A 365 1.72 22.17 -6.92
CA LEU A 365 2.43 22.56 -8.13
C LEU A 365 2.09 21.66 -9.33
N VAL A 366 2.04 20.35 -9.12
CA VAL A 366 1.72 19.39 -10.18
C VAL A 366 0.27 19.53 -10.63
N LEU A 367 -0.68 19.66 -9.70
CA LEU A 367 -2.09 19.87 -10.03
C LEU A 367 -2.35 21.20 -10.74
N LYS A 368 -1.62 22.27 -10.38
CA LYS A 368 -1.69 23.55 -11.09
C LYS A 368 -1.24 23.40 -12.54
N LYS A 369 -0.12 22.71 -12.79
CA LYS A 369 0.35 22.42 -14.16
C LYS A 369 -0.62 21.52 -14.92
N MET A 370 -1.23 20.55 -14.24
CA MET A 370 -2.20 19.63 -14.82
C MET A 370 -3.49 20.33 -15.27
N GLN A 371 -3.99 21.30 -14.52
CA GLN A 371 -5.19 22.09 -14.90
C GLN A 371 -4.97 22.99 -16.11
N VAL A 372 -3.74 23.47 -16.31
CA VAL A 372 -3.38 24.32 -17.46
C VAL A 372 -3.20 23.47 -18.73
N ASN A 373 -3.04 22.15 -18.62
CA ASN A 373 -2.83 21.28 -19.76
C ASN A 373 -4.15 20.99 -20.52
N PRO A 374 -4.27 21.38 -21.81
CA PRO A 374 -5.52 21.24 -22.57
C PRO A 374 -6.00 19.80 -22.73
N GLN A 375 -5.09 18.80 -22.72
CA GLN A 375 -5.47 17.38 -22.83
C GLN A 375 -6.19 16.83 -21.59
N PHE A 376 -6.02 17.47 -20.42
CA PHE A 376 -6.68 17.06 -19.19
C PHE A 376 -8.11 17.61 -19.11
N VAL A 377 -8.32 18.85 -19.53
CA VAL A 377 -9.64 19.52 -19.53
C VAL A 377 -10.64 18.77 -20.42
N ASP A 378 -10.20 18.29 -21.58
CA ASP A 378 -11.06 17.53 -22.50
C ASP A 378 -11.43 16.13 -21.98
N ASN A 379 -10.58 15.50 -21.15
CA ASN A 379 -10.88 14.17 -20.59
C ASN A 379 -11.80 14.24 -19.36
N ASN A 380 -11.67 15.30 -18.54
CA ASN A 380 -12.53 15.50 -17.37
C ASN A 380 -13.98 15.87 -17.76
N SER A 381 -14.19 16.66 -18.81
CA SER A 381 -15.54 16.99 -19.32
C SER A 381 -16.28 15.74 -19.84
N ILE A 382 -15.55 14.79 -20.42
CA ILE A 382 -16.08 13.48 -20.83
C ILE A 382 -16.41 12.61 -19.60
N GLN A 383 -15.65 12.70 -18.51
CA GLN A 383 -15.94 11.96 -17.28
C GLN A 383 -17.12 12.52 -16.50
N GLU A 384 -17.29 13.85 -16.43
CA GLU A 384 -18.47 14.48 -15.84
C GLU A 384 -19.75 14.10 -16.59
N SER A 385 -19.72 14.11 -17.92
CA SER A 385 -20.88 13.67 -18.74
C SER A 385 -21.17 12.17 -18.62
N LEU A 386 -20.15 11.31 -18.45
CA LEU A 386 -20.34 9.89 -18.14
C LEU A 386 -20.90 9.66 -16.73
N ALA A 387 -20.46 10.44 -15.75
CA ALA A 387 -20.95 10.38 -14.37
C ALA A 387 -22.39 10.89 -14.22
N GLN A 388 -22.81 11.81 -15.09
CA GLN A 388 -24.17 12.34 -15.17
C GLN A 388 -25.12 11.47 -16.00
N GLY A 389 -24.63 10.39 -16.63
CA GLY A 389 -25.47 9.49 -17.43
C GLY A 389 -25.97 10.08 -18.75
N GLU A 390 -25.29 11.09 -19.31
CA GLU A 390 -25.73 11.74 -20.57
C GLU A 390 -25.75 10.72 -21.74
N PRO A 391 -26.70 10.81 -22.69
CA PRO A 391 -26.76 9.96 -23.87
C PRO A 391 -25.51 10.07 -24.76
N TYR A 392 -25.20 9.02 -25.53
CA TYR A 392 -23.99 8.97 -26.38
C TYR A 392 -23.96 10.05 -27.47
N GLN A 393 -25.13 10.45 -28.00
CA GLN A 393 -25.24 11.45 -29.06
C GLN A 393 -24.85 12.86 -28.58
N ASP A 394 -25.22 13.24 -27.36
CA ASP A 394 -24.87 14.56 -26.79
C ASP A 394 -23.35 14.71 -26.53
N ARG A 395 -22.67 13.59 -26.25
CA ARG A 395 -21.21 13.55 -26.09
C ARG A 395 -20.45 13.86 -27.38
N GLN A 396 -20.90 13.33 -28.51
CA GLN A 396 -20.29 13.65 -29.81
C GLN A 396 -20.50 15.11 -30.17
N TYR A 397 -21.69 15.66 -29.88
CA TYR A 397 -22.00 17.06 -30.20
C TYR A 397 -21.11 18.06 -29.44
N LYS A 398 -20.86 17.83 -28.13
CA LYS A 398 -19.95 18.68 -27.34
C LYS A 398 -18.49 18.59 -27.84
N SER A 399 -18.02 17.39 -28.20
CA SER A 399 -16.66 17.19 -28.74
C SER A 399 -16.45 17.84 -30.11
N TYR A 400 -17.45 17.81 -31.00
CA TYR A 400 -17.38 18.45 -32.31
C TYR A 400 -17.55 19.96 -32.25
N SER A 401 -18.46 20.46 -31.40
CA SER A 401 -18.65 21.90 -31.20
C SER A 401 -17.37 22.56 -30.69
N GLN A 402 -16.73 22.02 -29.64
CA GLN A 402 -15.51 22.62 -29.09
C GLN A 402 -14.30 22.61 -30.04
N LYS A 403 -14.23 21.66 -30.98
CA LYS A 403 -13.19 21.67 -32.03
C LYS A 403 -13.43 22.74 -33.10
N LYS A 404 -14.69 23.07 -33.41
CA LYS A 404 -15.05 24.01 -34.48
C LYS A 404 -14.81 25.48 -34.12
N TRP A 405 -14.61 25.79 -32.83
CA TRP A 405 -14.30 27.15 -32.34
C TRP A 405 -12.81 27.39 -32.08
N LYS A 406 -11.94 26.39 -32.30
CA LYS A 406 -10.47 26.48 -32.10
C LYS A 406 -9.65 26.38 -33.39
N THR A 407 -10.31 26.32 -34.53
CA THR A 407 -9.76 26.58 -35.88
C THR A 407 -10.41 27.85 -36.38
#